data_AF-A0A8H6UCZ1-F1
#
_entry.id   AF-A0A8H6UCZ1-F1
#
_cell.length_a   1.000
_cell.length_b   1.000
_cell.length_c   1.000
_cell.angle_alpha   90.00
_cell.angle_beta   90.00
_cell.angle_gamma   90.00
#
_symmetry.space_group_name_H-M   'P 1'
#
loop_
_entity.id
_entity.type
_entity.pdbx_description
1 polymer ?
#
loop_
_entity_poly.entity_id
_entity_poly.type
_entity_poly.pdbx_seq_one_letter_code
_entity_poly.pdbx_strand_id
1 'polypeptide(L)'
;MSYFRITLLRSAIGLPRRTTDVLKALGLKKRMAAVFHPVSSSVAGQIMKVKELVEVQEVDRRLTREEVRAERRPDPGYYIEKASNEEWSENRVQISFAYVDAFETVLFNSFDAIILHGSSIAYCAGTSTFFAAEETTYLIYPSSQIYP
;
A
#
# COMPACT_ATOMS: atom_id res chain seq x y z
N MET A 1 -9.57 -21.02 -21.76
CA MET A 1 -10.86 -21.26 -21.09
C MET A 1 -11.45 -19.90 -20.78
N SER A 2 -12.69 -19.64 -21.17
CA SER A 2 -13.34 -18.35 -20.92
C SER A 2 -13.96 -18.28 -19.51
N TYR A 3 -14.20 -17.06 -19.06
CA TYR A 3 -14.80 -16.71 -17.78
C TYR A 3 -16.00 -15.77 -18.01
N PHE A 4 -16.99 -15.87 -17.13
CA PHE A 4 -18.04 -14.87 -17.01
C PHE A 4 -17.59 -13.77 -16.06
N ARG A 5 -17.54 -12.53 -16.56
CA ARG A 5 -17.52 -11.31 -15.75
C ARG A 5 -18.96 -10.93 -15.47
N ILE A 6 -19.38 -11.12 -14.23
CA ILE A 6 -20.75 -10.85 -13.79
C ILE A 6 -20.72 -9.57 -12.96
N THR A 7 -21.50 -8.56 -13.37
CA THR A 7 -21.62 -7.28 -12.65
C THR A 7 -23.04 -7.09 -12.15
N LEU A 8 -23.20 -6.78 -10.87
CA LEU A 8 -24.52 -6.49 -10.30
C LEU A 8 -24.94 -5.05 -10.59
N LEU A 9 -25.84 -4.85 -11.56
CA LEU A 9 -26.33 -3.52 -11.92
C LEU A 9 -27.47 -3.05 -10.99
N ARG A 10 -28.40 -3.94 -10.65
CA ARG A 10 -29.58 -3.61 -9.85
C ARG A 10 -29.50 -4.27 -8.47
N SER A 11 -30.02 -3.62 -7.45
CA SER A 11 -30.02 -4.17 -6.09
C SER A 11 -31.16 -5.14 -5.87
N ALA A 12 -30.93 -6.18 -5.07
CA ALA A 12 -31.94 -7.16 -4.68
C ALA A 12 -32.86 -6.69 -3.52
N ILE A 13 -33.06 -5.39 -3.35
CA ILE A 13 -33.89 -4.87 -2.27
C ILE A 13 -35.36 -5.19 -2.55
N GLY A 14 -36.09 -5.69 -1.55
CA GLY A 14 -37.51 -6.06 -1.70
C GLY A 14 -37.75 -7.32 -2.55
N LEU A 15 -36.70 -8.01 -2.99
CA LEU A 15 -36.84 -9.28 -3.72
C LEU A 15 -36.95 -10.49 -2.76
N PRO A 16 -37.57 -11.60 -3.21
CA PRO A 16 -37.64 -12.82 -2.43
C PRO A 16 -36.26 -13.34 -2.02
N ARG A 17 -36.19 -13.98 -0.84
CA ARG A 17 -34.93 -14.54 -0.30
C ARG A 17 -34.19 -15.45 -1.28
N ARG A 18 -34.92 -16.26 -2.05
CA ARG A 18 -34.35 -17.17 -3.06
C ARG A 18 -33.45 -16.43 -4.07
N THR A 19 -33.88 -15.27 -4.56
CA THR A 19 -33.10 -14.47 -5.52
C THR A 19 -31.84 -13.90 -4.85
N THR A 20 -31.99 -13.39 -3.63
CA THR A 20 -30.89 -12.87 -2.82
C THR A 20 -29.85 -13.95 -2.49
N ASP A 21 -30.29 -15.18 -2.22
CA ASP A 21 -29.41 -16.29 -1.89
C ASP A 21 -28.62 -16.78 -3.12
N VAL A 22 -29.22 -16.74 -4.31
CA VAL A 22 -28.47 -16.98 -5.58
C VAL A 22 -27.38 -15.92 -5.78
N LEU A 23 -27.69 -14.63 -5.54
CA LEU A 23 -26.68 -13.57 -5.64
C LEU A 23 -25.54 -13.75 -4.64
N LYS A 24 -25.85 -14.16 -3.40
CA LYS A 24 -24.83 -14.48 -2.40
C LYS A 24 -23.97 -15.67 -2.80
N ALA A 25 -24.56 -16.72 -3.39
CA ALA A 25 -23.83 -17.88 -3.89
C ALA A 25 -22.86 -17.50 -5.02
N LEU A 26 -23.25 -16.58 -5.90
CA LEU A 26 -22.37 -16.01 -6.93
C LEU A 26 -21.30 -15.06 -6.36
N GLY A 27 -21.40 -14.65 -5.09
CA GLY A 27 -20.46 -13.72 -4.45
C GLY A 27 -20.80 -12.23 -4.65
N LEU A 28 -21.99 -11.91 -5.18
CA LEU A 28 -22.42 -10.54 -5.45
C LEU A 28 -23.09 -9.93 -4.21
N LYS A 29 -22.31 -9.22 -3.39
CA LYS A 29 -22.79 -8.58 -2.16
C LYS A 29 -23.24 -7.12 -2.33
N LYS A 30 -22.53 -6.35 -3.17
CA LYS A 30 -22.74 -4.91 -3.36
C LYS A 30 -23.05 -4.61 -4.84
N ARG A 31 -23.80 -3.54 -5.08
CA ARG A 31 -24.05 -3.04 -6.44
C ARG A 31 -22.73 -2.60 -7.09
N MET A 32 -22.62 -2.73 -8.41
CA MET A 32 -21.43 -2.45 -9.23
C MET A 32 -20.19 -3.26 -8.84
N ALA A 33 -20.37 -4.32 -8.05
CA ALA A 33 -19.34 -5.32 -7.84
C ALA A 33 -19.30 -6.26 -9.04
N ALA A 34 -18.08 -6.56 -9.50
CA ALA A 34 -17.82 -7.53 -10.54
C ALA A 34 -17.17 -8.78 -9.92
N VAL A 35 -17.63 -9.96 -10.32
CA VAL A 35 -17.06 -11.25 -9.92
C VAL A 35 -16.80 -12.09 -11.18
N PHE A 36 -15.73 -12.88 -11.15
CA PHE A 36 -15.31 -13.72 -12.26
C PHE A 36 -15.52 -15.20 -11.91
N HIS A 37 -16.26 -15.90 -12.75
CA HIS A 37 -16.51 -17.35 -12.62
C HIS A 37 -16.14 -18.07 -13.92
N PRO A 38 -15.62 -19.31 -13.86
CA PRO A 38 -15.37 -20.08 -15.08
C PRO A 38 -16.70 -20.39 -15.80
N VAL A 39 -16.66 -20.44 -17.13
CA VAL A 39 -17.83 -20.80 -17.94
C VAL A 39 -18.21 -22.25 -17.66
N SER A 40 -19.36 -22.43 -17.00
CA SER A 40 -19.94 -23.74 -16.69
C SER A 40 -21.47 -23.66 -16.68
N SER A 41 -22.14 -24.79 -16.96
CA SER A 41 -23.61 -24.87 -17.02
C SER A 41 -24.28 -24.53 -15.68
N SER A 42 -23.69 -24.93 -14.56
CA SER A 42 -24.19 -24.62 -13.21
C SER A 42 -24.21 -23.11 -12.95
N VAL A 43 -23.11 -22.42 -13.27
CA VAL A 43 -23.01 -20.96 -13.11
C VAL A 43 -23.98 -20.26 -14.06
N ALA A 44 -24.08 -20.71 -15.32
CA ALA A 44 -25.05 -20.16 -16.27
C ALA A 44 -26.50 -20.29 -15.77
N GLY A 45 -26.87 -21.44 -15.18
CA GLY A 45 -28.18 -21.64 -14.58
C GLY A 45 -28.47 -20.70 -13.40
N GLN A 46 -27.45 -20.38 -12.58
CA GLN A 46 -27.57 -19.40 -11.51
C GLN A 46 -27.76 -17.98 -12.07
N ILE A 47 -26.96 -17.60 -13.07
CA ILE A 47 -27.08 -16.31 -13.76
C ILE A 47 -28.49 -16.12 -14.34
N MET A 48 -29.03 -17.14 -14.99
CA MET A 48 -30.35 -17.06 -15.63
C MET A 48 -31.49 -16.78 -14.63
N LYS A 49 -31.36 -17.24 -13.38
CA LYS A 49 -32.33 -16.94 -12.30
C LYS A 49 -32.31 -15.46 -11.88
N VAL A 50 -31.20 -14.74 -12.10
CA VAL A 50 -30.99 -13.35 -11.68
C VAL A 50 -30.70 -12.41 -12.86
N LYS A 51 -31.02 -12.83 -14.09
CA LYS A 51 -30.67 -12.13 -15.34
C LYS A 51 -31.14 -10.67 -15.42
N GLU A 52 -32.18 -10.32 -14.68
CA GLU A 52 -32.73 -8.95 -14.65
C GLU A 52 -31.88 -8.00 -13.79
N LEU A 53 -31.04 -8.54 -12.90
CA LEU A 53 -30.24 -7.78 -11.95
C LEU A 53 -28.77 -7.65 -12.36
N VAL A 54 -28.29 -8.55 -13.21
CA VAL A 54 -26.87 -8.71 -13.54
C VAL A 54 -26.61 -8.47 -15.02
N GLU A 55 -25.45 -7.89 -15.30
CA GLU A 55 -24.86 -7.86 -16.63
C GLU A 55 -23.75 -8.90 -16.71
N VAL A 56 -23.67 -9.62 -17.83
CA VAL A 56 -22.69 -10.69 -18.03
C VAL A 56 -21.91 -10.43 -19.30
N GLN A 57 -20.58 -10.49 -19.18
CA GLN A 57 -19.64 -10.39 -20.28
C GLN A 57 -18.74 -11.62 -20.27
N GLU A 58 -18.43 -12.18 -21.43
CA GLU A 58 -17.45 -13.26 -21.56
C GLU A 58 -16.06 -12.64 -21.71
N VAL A 59 -15.09 -13.15 -20.95
CA VAL A 59 -13.70 -12.68 -20.94
C VAL A 59 -12.74 -13.86 -20.95
N ASP A 60 -11.57 -13.71 -21.56
CA ASP A 60 -10.60 -14.80 -21.68
C ASP A 60 -9.93 -15.17 -20.35
N ARG A 61 -9.76 -14.19 -19.46
CA ARG A 61 -9.09 -14.35 -18.17
C ARG A 61 -9.88 -13.74 -17.03
N ARG A 62 -9.80 -14.36 -15.85
CA ARG A 62 -10.24 -13.75 -14.60
C ARG A 62 -9.25 -12.66 -14.19
N LEU A 63 -9.76 -11.50 -13.77
CA LEU A 63 -8.93 -10.46 -13.15
C LEU A 63 -8.88 -10.64 -11.63
N THR A 64 -7.73 -10.34 -11.05
CA THR A 64 -7.59 -10.28 -9.58
C THR A 64 -8.21 -9.00 -9.02
N ARG A 65 -8.47 -8.96 -7.72
CA ARG A 65 -9.03 -7.77 -7.06
C ARG A 65 -8.11 -6.55 -7.19
N GLU A 66 -6.81 -6.78 -7.21
CA GLU A 66 -5.79 -5.74 -7.36
C GLU A 66 -5.76 -5.20 -8.78
N GLU A 67 -5.81 -6.08 -9.78
CA GLU A 67 -5.91 -5.68 -11.20
C GLU A 67 -7.16 -4.86 -11.48
N VAL A 68 -8.34 -5.30 -10.99
CA VAL A 68 -9.59 -4.55 -11.13
C VAL A 68 -9.51 -3.18 -10.45
N ARG A 69 -8.76 -3.07 -9.34
CA ARG A 69 -8.55 -1.80 -8.65
C ARG A 69 -7.57 -0.91 -9.41
N ALA A 70 -6.51 -1.48 -9.98
CA ALA A 70 -5.52 -0.77 -10.78
C ALA A 70 -6.13 -0.21 -12.06
N GLU A 71 -6.98 -0.99 -12.74
CA GLU A 71 -7.72 -0.55 -13.95
C GLU A 71 -8.60 0.68 -13.67
N ARG A 72 -9.12 0.80 -12.46
CA ARG A 72 -9.94 1.94 -12.02
C ARG A 72 -9.13 3.14 -11.52
N ARG A 73 -7.81 2.97 -11.33
CA ARG A 73 -6.96 4.02 -10.75
C ARG A 73 -6.61 5.02 -11.86
N PRO A 74 -7.01 6.29 -11.75
CA PRO A 74 -6.56 7.31 -12.69
C PRO A 74 -5.06 7.56 -12.52
N ASP A 75 -4.45 8.16 -13.56
CA ASP A 75 -3.09 8.66 -13.44
C ASP A 75 -3.01 9.70 -12.31
N PRO A 76 -2.03 9.63 -11.40
CA PRO A 76 -1.91 10.56 -10.29
C PRO A 76 -1.79 12.03 -10.72
N GLY A 77 -1.22 12.31 -11.90
CA GLY A 77 -1.03 13.67 -12.39
C GLY A 77 0.02 14.49 -11.63
N TYR A 78 0.83 13.86 -10.78
CA TYR A 78 1.98 14.47 -10.11
C TYR A 78 3.11 13.44 -10.00
N TYR A 79 4.34 13.93 -9.95
CA TYR A 79 5.53 13.13 -9.64
C TYR A 79 6.20 13.70 -8.39
N ILE A 80 6.83 12.83 -7.60
CA ILE A 80 7.55 13.23 -6.38
C ILE A 80 9.02 13.39 -6.76
N GLU A 81 9.55 14.59 -6.66
CA GLU A 81 10.95 14.90 -7.01
C GLU A 81 11.96 14.30 -6.05
N LYS A 82 11.67 14.40 -4.74
CA LYS A 82 12.44 13.76 -3.68
C LYS A 82 11.47 13.28 -2.61
N ALA A 83 11.63 12.03 -2.20
CA ALA A 83 10.96 11.56 -1.00
C ALA A 83 11.68 12.20 0.20
N SER A 84 10.94 12.79 1.13
CA SER A 84 11.53 13.33 2.37
C SER A 84 12.43 12.31 3.08
N ASN A 85 12.18 11.00 2.92
CA ASN A 85 12.99 9.94 3.51
C ASN A 85 14.46 9.89 2.99
N GLU A 86 14.73 10.32 1.75
CA GLU A 86 16.11 10.48 1.25
C GLU A 86 16.80 11.66 1.93
N GLU A 87 16.09 12.78 2.09
CA GLU A 87 16.52 13.97 2.83
C GLU A 87 16.83 13.66 4.31
N TRP A 88 16.04 12.78 4.95
CA TRP A 88 16.28 12.30 6.31
C TRP A 88 17.47 11.32 6.41
N SER A 89 17.78 10.56 5.37
CA SER A 89 18.97 9.70 5.33
C SER A 89 20.25 10.50 5.14
N GLU A 90 20.24 11.49 4.23
CA GLU A 90 21.35 12.43 4.03
C GLU A 90 21.60 13.27 5.29
N ASN A 91 20.52 13.77 5.92
CA ASN A 91 20.64 14.49 7.20
C ASN A 91 21.09 13.58 8.36
N ARG A 92 20.72 12.30 8.42
CA ARG A 92 21.23 11.37 9.47
C ARG A 92 22.70 11.01 9.25
N VAL A 93 23.16 10.88 8.01
CA VAL A 93 24.58 10.68 7.70
C VAL A 93 25.38 11.93 8.06
N GLN A 94 24.86 13.14 7.78
CA GLN A 94 25.50 14.39 8.21
C GLN A 94 25.55 14.56 9.73
N ILE A 95 24.46 14.27 10.45
CA ILE A 95 24.41 14.40 11.92
C ILE A 95 25.32 13.37 12.61
N SER A 96 25.42 12.15 12.09
CA SER A 96 26.32 11.13 12.65
C SER A 96 27.80 11.41 12.36
N PHE A 97 28.14 11.89 11.16
CA PHE A 97 29.51 12.28 10.83
C PHE A 97 29.99 13.51 11.63
N ALA A 98 29.13 14.52 11.79
CA ALA A 98 29.41 15.69 12.63
C ALA A 98 29.60 15.33 14.13
N TYR A 99 28.95 14.26 14.62
CA TYR A 99 29.12 13.78 15.99
C TYR A 99 30.47 13.05 16.18
N VAL A 100 30.95 12.34 15.16
CA VAL A 100 32.28 11.69 15.20
C VAL A 100 33.41 12.73 15.15
N ASP A 101 33.28 13.76 14.29
CA ASP A 101 34.26 14.87 14.20
C ASP A 101 34.33 15.72 15.49
N ALA A 102 33.19 15.93 16.15
CA ALA A 102 33.13 16.63 17.44
C ALA A 102 33.71 15.79 18.60
N PHE A 103 33.69 14.46 18.51
CA PHE A 103 34.21 13.58 19.57
C PHE A 103 35.75 13.43 19.48
N GLU A 104 36.33 13.43 18.27
CA GLU A 104 37.79 13.44 18.09
C GLU A 104 38.44 14.75 18.56
N THR A 105 37.78 15.90 18.36
CA THR A 105 38.31 17.21 18.77
C THR A 105 38.28 17.45 20.29
N VAL A 106 37.45 16.73 21.04
CA VAL A 106 37.41 16.80 22.51
C VAL A 106 38.39 15.82 23.17
N LEU A 107 38.64 14.65 22.57
CA LEU A 107 39.57 13.66 23.13
C LEU A 107 41.06 13.97 22.86
N PHE A 108 41.39 14.72 21.80
CA PHE A 108 42.79 15.06 21.51
C PHE A 108 43.35 16.22 22.38
N ASN A 109 42.50 16.97 23.09
CA ASN A 109 42.92 18.12 23.89
C ASN A 109 42.98 17.87 25.41
N SER A 110 42.79 16.63 25.88
CA SER A 110 42.80 16.35 27.32
C SER A 110 43.66 15.15 27.76
N PHE A 111 44.29 14.41 26.83
CA PHE A 111 45.16 13.29 27.19
C PHE A 111 46.42 13.23 26.32
N ASP A 112 47.29 14.21 26.52
CA ASP A 112 48.74 13.98 26.48
C ASP A 112 49.39 14.67 27.68
N ALA A 113 49.02 14.18 28.87
CA ALA A 113 49.87 14.23 30.03
C ALA A 113 49.62 12.98 30.90
N ILE A 114 50.70 12.23 31.12
CA ILE A 114 50.95 11.30 32.23
C ILE A 114 50.63 9.82 31.97
N ILE A 115 51.70 9.13 31.58
CA ILE A 115 51.98 7.74 31.93
C ILE A 115 51.92 7.60 33.46
N LEU A 116 51.11 6.69 34.01
CA LEU A 116 51.48 5.70 35.05
C LEU A 116 50.26 4.92 35.61
N HIS A 117 50.45 3.60 35.67
CA HIS A 117 49.79 2.59 36.51
C HIS A 117 48.32 2.21 36.25
N GLY A 118 48.12 0.89 36.16
CA GLY A 118 46.89 0.27 35.69
C GLY A 118 45.72 0.28 36.66
N SER A 119 44.52 0.19 36.07
CA SER A 119 43.39 -0.62 36.52
C SER A 119 42.28 -0.55 35.47
N SER A 120 41.69 -1.70 35.14
CA SER A 120 40.57 -1.83 34.20
C SER A 120 39.29 -1.20 34.76
N ILE A 121 38.54 -0.45 33.96
CA ILE A 121 37.11 -0.28 34.17
C ILE A 121 36.39 -0.23 32.81
N ALA A 122 35.46 -1.17 32.63
CA ALA A 122 34.50 -1.23 31.53
C ALA A 122 33.27 -0.36 31.85
N TYR A 123 32.64 0.22 30.82
CA TYR A 123 31.27 0.73 30.95
C TYR A 123 30.40 0.31 29.76
N CYS A 124 29.37 -0.47 30.08
CA CYS A 124 28.18 -0.74 29.29
C CYS A 124 27.11 0.33 29.58
N ALA A 125 26.44 0.84 28.55
CA ALA A 125 25.07 1.36 28.58
C ALA A 125 24.60 1.50 27.13
N GLY A 126 23.41 1.14 26.68
CA GLY A 126 22.14 0.94 27.37
C GLY A 126 21.06 1.36 26.37
N THR A 127 20.22 0.41 26.00
CA THR A 127 19.12 0.49 25.04
C THR A 127 18.07 1.56 25.38
N SER A 128 17.53 2.26 24.37
CA SER A 128 16.15 2.79 24.42
C SER A 128 15.49 2.81 23.04
N THR A 129 14.56 1.88 22.88
CA THR A 129 13.49 1.87 21.88
C THR A 129 12.53 3.04 22.12
N PHE A 130 12.19 3.83 21.09
CA PHE A 130 10.99 4.68 21.11
C PHE A 130 10.24 4.65 19.78
N PHE A 131 8.93 4.51 19.93
CA PHE A 131 7.89 4.26 18.94
C PHE A 131 7.86 5.26 17.77
N ALA A 132 7.73 4.73 16.54
CA ALA A 132 7.43 5.50 15.34
C ALA A 132 5.94 5.91 15.34
N ALA A 133 5.68 7.21 15.34
CA ALA A 133 4.38 7.79 14.98
C ALA A 133 4.52 8.36 13.57
N GLU A 134 3.87 7.69 12.62
CA GLU A 134 3.82 8.07 11.20
C GLU A 134 2.79 9.20 11.01
N GLU A 135 3.25 10.43 10.82
CA GLU A 135 2.45 11.48 10.19
C GLU A 135 3.09 11.87 8.86
N THR A 136 2.69 11.15 7.80
CA THR A 136 3.03 11.46 6.42
C THR A 136 2.27 12.71 5.97
N THR A 137 2.91 13.87 6.04
CA THR A 137 2.44 15.11 5.41
C THR A 137 3.15 15.28 4.07
N TYR A 138 2.42 15.17 2.97
CA TYR A 138 2.94 15.33 1.60
C TYR A 138 2.74 16.77 1.12
N LEU A 139 3.81 17.47 0.73
CA LEU A 139 3.72 18.72 -0.02
C LEU A 139 3.47 18.39 -1.50
N ILE A 140 2.26 18.66 -1.98
CA ILE A 140 1.83 18.39 -3.36
C ILE A 140 1.90 19.70 -4.15
N TYR A 141 2.76 19.75 -5.17
CA TYR A 141 2.78 20.84 -6.15
C TYR A 141 1.99 20.44 -7.40
N PRO A 142 1.07 21.26 -7.92
CA PRO A 142 0.38 20.99 -9.17
C PRO A 142 1.34 21.20 -10.35
N SER A 143 1.51 20.18 -11.20
CA SER A 143 2.43 20.26 -12.36
C SER A 143 1.92 21.29 -13.37
N SER A 144 2.68 22.35 -13.58
CA SER A 144 2.51 23.24 -14.74
C SER A 144 3.03 22.54 -16.00
N GLN A 145 2.08 22.09 -16.81
CA GLN A 145 2.12 21.95 -18.27
C GLN A 145 3.42 21.48 -18.93
N ILE A 146 3.40 20.22 -19.39
CA ILE A 146 4.13 19.79 -20.58
C ILE A 146 3.16 18.99 -21.46
N TYR A 147 2.63 19.62 -22.49
CA TYR A 147 2.15 18.96 -23.72
C TYR A 147 2.63 19.81 -24.91
N PRO A 148 3.01 19.17 -26.02
CA PRO A 148 3.80 19.76 -27.12
C PRO A 148 3.08 20.85 -27.91
#